data_AF-A0A960VAQ1-F1
#
_entry.id   AF-A0A960VAQ1-F1
#
_cell.length_a   1.000
_cell.length_b   1.000
_cell.length_c   1.000
_cell.angle_alpha   90.00
_cell.angle_beta   90.00
_cell.angle_gamma   90.00
#
_symmetry.space_group_name_H-M   'P 1'
#
loop_
_entity.id
_entity.type
_entity.pdbx_description
1 polymer ?
#
loop_
_entity_poly.entity_id
_entity_poly.type
_entity_poly.pdbx_seq_one_letter_code
_entity_poly.pdbx_strand_id
1 'polypeptide(L)'
;MSFLEKINLKTKVILIVISFISLVVYFDKLIFGKYYFLFPNEMEWDTSPWYNFLHKTKTQEEFGFKEKGIFIVGSSVAQYSTLTGKIEELLNRTHNTNKSYKVDFYSHVAMSPTDLYYYIDDIISKKPSLVAYPLNTGDFQLDFFKIPQKESEVLTYNERDRLFLYADWRHPVRLFYPFQFLKDHYKEIDKRHVFKLLTKSLLNINRNRMFFWDPAFSYYERHYREGRSYHNYTGSVPYEGIWIKGWTKPTFTIHCELNNGNLDELIYIQKPDTEVKIYEDSKEVFSNVYKKTGWQKLFVEFKPTDSLKLLLFNTNKTVSSRE
;
A
#
# COMPACT_ATOMS: atom_id res chain seq x y z
N MET A 1 -2.63 39.26 -42.62
CA MET A 1 -3.47 38.07 -42.90
C MET A 1 -2.96 36.93 -42.05
N SER A 2 -3.70 36.60 -40.99
CA SER A 2 -3.34 35.55 -40.04
C SER A 2 -3.31 34.21 -40.77
N PHE A 3 -2.32 33.34 -40.49
CA PHE A 3 -2.23 31.98 -41.05
C PHE A 3 -3.55 31.20 -40.90
N LEU A 4 -4.34 31.52 -39.87
CA LEU A 4 -5.66 30.94 -39.59
C LEU A 4 -6.77 31.40 -40.56
N GLU A 5 -6.62 32.52 -41.27
CA GLU A 5 -7.63 33.00 -42.23
C GLU A 5 -7.64 32.17 -43.53
N LYS A 6 -6.51 31.55 -43.90
CA LYS A 6 -6.37 30.73 -45.12
C LYS A 6 -6.79 29.27 -44.95
N ILE A 7 -7.16 28.84 -43.74
CA ILE A 7 -7.46 27.44 -43.43
C ILE A 7 -8.97 27.17 -43.59
N ASN A 8 -9.33 26.11 -44.33
CA ASN A 8 -10.73 25.68 -44.50
C ASN A 8 -11.37 25.35 -43.13
N LEU A 9 -12.66 25.65 -42.96
CA LEU A 9 -13.46 25.35 -41.76
C LEU A 9 -13.27 23.92 -41.25
N LYS A 10 -13.22 22.92 -42.14
CA LYS A 10 -12.97 21.51 -41.75
C LYS A 10 -11.66 21.33 -40.99
N THR A 11 -10.58 21.93 -41.49
CA THR A 11 -9.27 21.88 -40.86
C THR A 11 -9.25 22.66 -39.56
N LYS A 12 -9.96 23.81 -39.47
CA LYS A 12 -10.14 24.55 -38.21
C LYS A 12 -10.81 23.69 -37.14
N VAL A 13 -11.89 23.00 -37.50
CA VAL A 13 -12.61 22.09 -36.58
C VAL A 13 -11.69 20.97 -36.11
N ILE A 14 -10.95 20.32 -37.02
CA ILE A 14 -9.99 19.26 -36.67
C ILE A 14 -8.93 19.78 -35.68
N LEU A 15 -8.35 20.95 -35.95
CA LEU A 15 -7.34 21.55 -35.07
C LEU A 15 -7.92 21.88 -33.69
N ILE A 16 -9.14 22.41 -33.62
CA ILE A 16 -9.83 22.70 -32.36
C ILE A 16 -10.06 21.41 -31.56
N VAL A 17 -10.55 20.35 -32.21
CA VAL A 17 -10.80 19.05 -31.55
C VAL A 17 -9.49 18.43 -31.05
N ILE A 18 -8.43 18.41 -31.87
CA ILE A 18 -7.12 17.88 -31.47
C ILE A 18 -6.55 18.71 -30.31
N SER A 19 -6.65 20.04 -30.38
CA SER A 19 -6.21 20.93 -29.30
C SER A 19 -6.97 20.65 -28.01
N PHE A 20 -8.29 20.49 -28.08
CA PHE A 20 -9.13 20.18 -26.93
C PHE A 20 -8.78 18.82 -26.31
N ILE A 21 -8.65 17.77 -27.13
CA ILE A 21 -8.24 16.44 -26.66
C ILE A 21 -6.85 16.50 -26.02
N SER A 22 -5.90 17.19 -26.66
CA SER A 22 -4.54 17.35 -26.12
C SER A 22 -4.55 18.06 -24.78
N LEU A 23 -5.39 19.09 -24.63
CA LEU A 23 -5.56 19.82 -23.38
C LEU A 23 -6.15 18.92 -22.27
N VAL A 24 -7.17 18.13 -22.59
CA VAL A 24 -7.76 17.15 -21.65
C VAL A 24 -6.73 16.14 -21.20
N VAL A 25 -5.96 15.55 -22.13
CA VAL A 25 -4.89 14.59 -21.80
C VAL A 25 -3.81 15.28 -20.96
N TYR A 26 -3.42 16.50 -21.30
CA TYR A 26 -2.42 17.25 -20.55
C TYR A 26 -2.85 17.50 -19.09
N PHE A 27 -4.07 18.02 -18.88
CA PHE A 27 -4.58 18.24 -17.53
C PHE A 27 -4.80 16.94 -16.77
N ASP A 28 -5.25 15.88 -17.44
CA ASP A 28 -5.37 14.56 -16.83
C ASP A 28 -4.00 14.04 -16.33
N LYS A 29 -2.95 14.14 -17.15
CA LYS A 29 -1.59 13.75 -16.74
C LYS A 29 -1.05 14.62 -15.61
N LEU A 30 -1.33 15.92 -15.65
CA LEU A 30 -0.90 16.87 -14.62
C LEU A 30 -1.58 16.57 -13.28
N ILE A 31 -2.92 16.45 -13.28
CA ILE A 31 -3.72 16.25 -12.07
C ILE A 31 -3.52 14.82 -11.54
N PHE A 32 -3.83 13.81 -12.33
CA PHE A 32 -3.86 12.40 -11.89
C PHE A 32 -2.51 11.69 -12.02
N GLY A 33 -1.53 12.29 -12.69
CA GLY A 33 -0.17 11.76 -12.76
C GLY A 33 0.80 12.39 -11.75
N LYS A 34 0.54 13.62 -11.29
CA LYS A 34 1.41 14.35 -10.36
C LYS A 34 0.69 14.80 -9.10
N TYR A 35 -0.28 15.71 -9.20
CA TYR A 35 -0.89 16.35 -8.03
C TYR A 35 -1.67 15.38 -7.13
N TYR A 36 -2.34 14.40 -7.72
CA TYR A 36 -3.12 13.41 -6.98
C TYR A 36 -2.26 12.63 -5.97
N PHE A 37 -1.00 12.32 -6.32
CA PHE A 37 -0.08 11.59 -5.44
C PHE A 37 0.70 12.49 -4.47
N LEU A 38 0.46 13.81 -4.48
CA LEU A 38 0.95 14.70 -3.42
C LEU A 38 0.04 14.66 -2.19
N PHE A 39 -1.18 14.14 -2.33
CA PHE A 39 -2.08 13.97 -1.20
C PHE A 39 -1.56 12.84 -0.31
N PRO A 40 -1.43 13.06 1.01
CA PRO A 40 -0.74 12.11 1.87
C PRO A 40 -1.55 10.83 2.03
N ASN A 41 -0.87 9.68 1.87
CA ASN A 41 -1.44 8.37 2.15
C ASN A 41 -1.22 7.98 3.61
N GLU A 42 -1.94 8.66 4.50
CA GLU A 42 -1.70 8.60 5.94
C GLU A 42 -2.09 7.27 6.60
N MET A 43 -3.07 6.57 6.02
CA MET A 43 -3.50 5.26 6.49
C MET A 43 -3.59 4.30 5.31
N GLU A 44 -2.46 3.70 4.94
CA GLU A 44 -2.39 2.73 3.83
C GLU A 44 -3.39 1.57 4.01
N TRP A 45 -3.77 1.26 5.25
CA TRP A 45 -4.70 0.18 5.57
C TRP A 45 -6.16 0.47 5.19
N ASP A 46 -6.52 1.76 5.10
CA ASP A 46 -7.88 2.22 4.80
C ASP A 46 -8.04 2.65 3.33
N THR A 47 -6.96 2.59 2.57
CA THR A 47 -6.92 2.90 1.14
C THR A 47 -6.71 1.63 0.32
N SER A 48 -7.13 1.64 -0.94
CA SER A 48 -6.96 0.47 -1.82
C SER A 48 -5.49 0.00 -1.84
N PRO A 49 -5.22 -1.31 -1.73
CA PRO A 49 -3.85 -1.84 -1.85
C PRO A 49 -3.21 -1.50 -3.21
N TRP A 50 -4.02 -1.30 -4.25
CA TRP A 50 -3.56 -0.83 -5.55
C TRP A 50 -3.14 0.64 -5.54
N TYR A 51 -3.88 1.48 -4.79
CA TYR A 51 -3.49 2.86 -4.56
C TYR A 51 -2.18 2.93 -3.78
N ASN A 52 -2.04 2.15 -2.70
CA ASN A 52 -0.82 2.16 -1.87
C ASN A 52 0.42 1.80 -2.68
N PHE A 53 0.34 0.76 -3.50
CA PHE A 53 1.44 0.39 -4.38
C PHE A 53 1.77 1.51 -5.36
N LEU A 54 0.76 2.11 -6.00
CA LEU A 54 0.99 3.20 -6.96
C LEU A 54 1.53 4.47 -6.30
N HIS A 55 0.98 4.84 -5.15
CA HIS A 55 1.47 5.96 -4.35
C HIS A 55 2.92 5.71 -3.94
N LYS A 56 3.23 4.54 -3.36
CA LYS A 56 4.59 4.18 -2.95
C LYS A 56 5.57 4.23 -4.12
N THR A 57 5.26 3.61 -5.26
CA THR A 57 6.16 3.66 -6.44
C THR A 57 6.41 5.09 -6.95
N LYS A 58 5.42 5.98 -6.82
CA LYS A 58 5.52 7.38 -7.24
C LYS A 58 6.23 8.29 -6.24
N THR A 59 6.05 8.06 -4.94
CA THR A 59 6.60 8.92 -3.88
C THR A 59 7.90 8.39 -3.30
N GLN A 60 8.17 7.10 -3.44
CA GLN A 60 9.41 6.50 -2.95
C GLN A 60 10.61 7.12 -3.64
N GLU A 61 11.52 7.66 -2.84
CA GLU A 61 12.77 8.24 -3.32
C GLU A 61 13.79 7.15 -3.71
N GLU A 62 14.79 7.54 -4.50
CA GLU A 62 15.96 6.68 -4.74
C GLU A 62 16.66 6.41 -3.41
N PHE A 63 17.25 5.21 -3.26
CA PHE A 63 18.08 4.94 -2.10
C PHE A 63 19.27 5.91 -2.07
N GLY A 64 19.55 6.47 -0.89
CA GLY A 64 20.62 7.45 -0.72
C GLY A 64 22.00 6.85 -1.02
N PHE A 65 22.99 7.68 -1.35
CA PHE A 65 24.36 7.20 -1.65
C PHE A 65 25.02 6.44 -0.49
N LYS A 66 24.62 6.78 0.75
CA LYS A 66 25.05 6.13 2.00
C LYS A 66 24.19 4.93 2.39
N GLU A 67 23.13 4.65 1.64
CA GLU A 67 22.23 3.53 1.89
C GLU A 67 22.57 2.35 0.96
N LYS A 68 22.49 1.13 1.48
CA LYS A 68 22.43 -0.10 0.69
C LYS A 68 20.96 -0.52 0.62
N GLY A 69 20.28 -0.05 -0.43
CA GLY A 69 18.87 -0.33 -0.65
C GLY A 69 18.60 -1.78 -1.01
N ILE A 70 17.65 -2.41 -0.35
CA ILE A 70 17.18 -3.76 -0.66
C ILE A 70 15.68 -3.68 -0.92
N PHE A 71 15.26 -4.16 -2.09
CA PHE A 71 13.84 -4.36 -2.36
C PHE A 71 13.42 -5.80 -2.13
N ILE A 72 12.34 -5.97 -1.38
CA ILE A 72 11.58 -7.21 -1.32
C ILE A 72 10.43 -7.09 -2.31
N VAL A 73 10.46 -7.90 -3.36
CA VAL A 73 9.46 -7.94 -4.44
C VAL A 73 8.64 -9.22 -4.37
N GLY A 74 7.38 -9.17 -4.80
CA GLY A 74 6.53 -10.36 -4.85
C GLY A 74 5.09 -10.07 -4.45
N SER A 75 4.31 -11.15 -4.33
CA SER A 75 2.88 -11.10 -4.01
C SER A 75 2.61 -10.86 -2.51
N SER A 76 1.40 -11.19 -2.07
CA SER A 76 1.02 -11.18 -0.65
C SER A 76 1.94 -12.04 0.21
N VAL A 77 2.51 -13.12 -0.32
CA VAL A 77 3.47 -13.95 0.42
C VAL A 77 4.72 -13.14 0.77
N ALA A 78 5.25 -12.35 -0.16
CA ALA A 78 6.37 -11.47 0.15
C ALA A 78 6.02 -10.46 1.26
N GLN A 79 4.82 -9.88 1.21
CA GLN A 79 4.34 -8.92 2.20
C GLN A 79 4.12 -9.52 3.59
N TYR A 80 3.55 -10.73 3.68
CA TYR A 80 3.22 -11.34 4.97
C TYR A 80 4.33 -12.20 5.57
N SER A 81 5.27 -12.69 4.76
CA SER A 81 6.37 -13.54 5.21
C SER A 81 7.65 -12.76 5.52
N THR A 82 7.68 -11.45 5.29
CA THR A 82 8.89 -10.63 5.47
C THR A 82 8.66 -9.50 6.45
N LEU A 83 9.59 -9.33 7.39
CA LEU A 83 9.62 -8.19 8.32
C LEU A 83 10.80 -7.29 7.95
N THR A 84 10.60 -6.34 7.04
CA THR A 84 11.68 -5.50 6.49
C THR A 84 12.45 -4.76 7.59
N GLY A 85 11.76 -4.19 8.58
CA GLY A 85 12.40 -3.51 9.70
C GLY A 85 13.29 -4.42 10.56
N LYS A 86 12.93 -5.70 10.72
CA LYS A 86 13.77 -6.68 11.42
C LYS A 86 14.99 -7.08 10.60
N ILE A 87 14.83 -7.24 9.28
CA ILE A 87 15.95 -7.51 8.37
C ILE A 87 16.93 -6.34 8.40
N GLU A 88 16.42 -5.11 8.33
CA GLU A 88 17.21 -3.90 8.42
C GLU A 88 17.99 -3.82 9.74
N GLU A 89 17.31 -4.02 10.88
CA GLU A 89 17.93 -4.08 12.22
C GLU A 89 19.05 -5.12 12.28
N LEU A 90 18.80 -6.34 11.77
CA LEU A 90 19.77 -7.43 11.78
C LEU A 90 20.97 -7.16 10.88
N LEU A 91 20.76 -6.66 9.66
CA LEU A 91 21.84 -6.36 8.73
C LEU A 91 22.72 -5.23 9.25
N ASN A 92 22.11 -4.16 9.79
CA ASN A 92 22.85 -3.04 10.36
C ASN A 92 23.61 -3.40 11.64
N ARG A 93 23.11 -4.35 12.44
CA ARG A 93 23.84 -4.87 13.62
C ARG A 93 24.99 -5.80 13.24
N THR A 94 24.76 -6.68 12.27
CA THR A 94 25.71 -7.74 11.90
C THR A 94 26.84 -7.20 11.04
N HIS A 95 26.53 -6.24 10.16
CA HIS A 95 27.50 -5.64 9.27
C HIS A 95 27.84 -4.23 9.74
N ASN A 96 29.05 -4.09 10.29
CA ASN A 96 29.60 -2.78 10.62
C ASN A 96 30.15 -2.13 9.34
N THR A 97 29.27 -1.64 8.49
CA THR A 97 29.61 -0.99 7.23
C THR A 97 29.44 0.53 7.33
N ASN A 98 30.25 1.30 6.60
CA ASN A 98 30.08 2.75 6.44
C ASN A 98 28.76 3.17 5.75
N LYS A 99 27.91 2.20 5.38
CA LYS A 99 26.61 2.39 4.75
C LYS A 99 25.55 1.71 5.60
N SER A 100 24.40 2.34 5.75
CA SER A 100 23.22 1.74 6.38
C SER A 100 22.46 0.89 5.37
N TYR A 101 22.04 -0.30 5.75
CA TYR A 101 21.07 -1.08 5.00
C TYR A 101 19.69 -0.42 5.18
N LYS A 102 18.93 -0.36 4.09
CA LYS A 102 17.53 0.06 4.09
C LYS A 102 16.73 -0.96 3.32
N VAL A 103 15.70 -1.53 3.94
CA VAL A 103 14.93 -2.62 3.33
C VAL A 103 13.49 -2.17 3.13
N ASP A 104 13.05 -2.23 1.88
CA ASP A 104 11.73 -1.73 1.49
C ASP A 104 10.96 -2.74 0.64
N PHE A 105 9.63 -2.66 0.72
CA PHE A 105 8.76 -3.42 -0.17
C PHE A 105 8.57 -2.73 -1.53
N TYR A 106 8.72 -3.51 -2.60
CA TYR A 106 8.21 -3.20 -3.93
C TYR A 106 7.27 -4.35 -4.34
N SER A 107 6.10 -4.40 -3.70
CA SER A 107 5.22 -5.58 -3.73
C SER A 107 3.76 -5.15 -3.74
N HIS A 108 2.91 -5.94 -4.40
CA HIS A 108 1.46 -5.79 -4.32
C HIS A 108 0.80 -7.17 -4.30
N VAL A 109 -0.47 -7.21 -3.89
CA VAL A 109 -1.24 -8.47 -3.87
C VAL A 109 -1.25 -9.13 -5.26
N ALA A 110 -1.07 -10.44 -5.29
CA ALA A 110 -1.05 -11.25 -6.51
C ALA A 110 -0.03 -10.80 -7.60
N MET A 111 1.09 -10.17 -7.19
CA MET A 111 2.19 -9.85 -8.11
C MET A 111 2.80 -11.11 -8.70
N SER A 112 2.75 -11.24 -10.02
CA SER A 112 3.41 -12.32 -10.75
C SER A 112 4.78 -11.89 -11.29
N PRO A 113 5.64 -12.85 -11.70
CA PRO A 113 6.88 -12.53 -12.39
C PRO A 113 6.65 -11.68 -13.67
N THR A 114 5.52 -11.86 -14.35
CA THR A 114 5.13 -11.01 -15.49
C THR A 114 4.92 -9.56 -15.09
N ASP A 115 4.30 -9.30 -13.93
CA ASP A 115 4.16 -7.91 -13.45
C ASP A 115 5.53 -7.32 -13.12
N LEU A 116 6.38 -8.10 -12.45
CA LEU A 116 7.73 -7.68 -12.08
C LEU A 116 8.54 -7.25 -13.31
N TYR A 117 8.43 -7.98 -14.43
CA TYR A 117 9.05 -7.60 -15.70
C TYR A 117 8.71 -6.16 -16.11
N TYR A 118 7.45 -5.76 -15.99
CA TYR A 118 7.02 -4.40 -16.35
C TYR A 118 7.43 -3.33 -15.33
N TYR A 119 7.91 -3.70 -14.16
CA TYR A 119 8.40 -2.78 -13.13
C TYR A 119 9.91 -2.61 -13.11
N ILE A 120 10.66 -3.39 -13.91
CA ILE A 120 12.13 -3.42 -13.88
C ILE A 120 12.73 -2.02 -14.01
N ASP A 121 12.26 -1.22 -14.98
CA ASP A 121 12.81 0.13 -15.20
C ASP A 121 12.63 1.05 -13.98
N ASP A 122 11.45 0.98 -13.35
CA ASP A 122 11.15 1.77 -12.15
C ASP A 122 12.00 1.30 -10.97
N ILE A 123 12.12 -0.02 -10.76
CA ILE A 123 12.98 -0.60 -9.72
C ILE A 123 14.44 -0.19 -9.92
N ILE A 124 14.97 -0.30 -11.14
CA ILE A 124 16.35 0.10 -11.48
C ILE A 124 16.56 1.60 -11.21
N SER A 125 15.58 2.45 -11.54
CA SER A 125 15.68 3.89 -11.32
C SER A 125 15.92 4.25 -9.85
N LYS A 126 15.42 3.45 -8.91
CA LYS A 126 15.64 3.66 -7.46
C LYS A 126 17.00 3.19 -6.95
N LYS A 127 17.82 2.56 -7.82
CA LYS A 127 19.19 2.07 -7.53
C LYS A 127 19.30 1.13 -6.32
N PRO A 128 18.47 0.07 -6.20
CA PRO A 128 18.66 -0.94 -5.18
C PRO A 128 20.00 -1.66 -5.36
N SER A 129 20.64 -2.03 -4.26
CA SER A 129 21.81 -2.92 -4.24
C SER A 129 21.41 -4.39 -4.35
N LEU A 130 20.18 -4.74 -3.95
CA LEU A 130 19.63 -6.09 -4.03
C LEU A 130 18.12 -6.03 -4.27
N VAL A 131 17.63 -6.95 -5.10
CA VAL A 131 16.21 -7.23 -5.26
C VAL A 131 16.00 -8.70 -4.92
N ALA A 132 15.20 -8.97 -3.89
CA ALA A 132 14.90 -10.30 -3.41
C ALA A 132 13.43 -10.63 -3.71
N TYR A 133 13.20 -11.75 -4.39
CA TYR A 133 11.88 -12.29 -4.70
C TYR A 133 11.62 -13.55 -3.87
N PRO A 134 10.87 -13.49 -2.76
CA PRO A 134 10.46 -14.67 -2.03
C PRO A 134 9.57 -15.53 -2.93
N LEU A 135 10.06 -16.72 -3.28
CA LEU A 135 9.39 -17.61 -4.22
C LEU A 135 8.02 -18.04 -3.66
N ASN A 136 6.95 -17.72 -4.39
CA ASN A 136 5.63 -18.28 -4.17
C ASN A 136 5.18 -19.02 -5.43
N THR A 137 4.90 -20.32 -5.32
CA THR A 137 4.44 -21.14 -6.46
C THR A 137 3.13 -20.64 -7.05
N GLY A 138 2.26 -20.02 -6.23
CA GLY A 138 1.02 -19.40 -6.69
C GLY A 138 1.23 -18.23 -7.66
N ASP A 139 2.41 -17.60 -7.66
CA ASP A 139 2.69 -16.45 -8.52
C ASP A 139 3.05 -16.87 -9.96
N PHE A 140 3.36 -18.16 -10.19
CA PHE A 140 3.76 -18.70 -11.49
C PHE A 140 2.60 -18.97 -12.45
N GLN A 141 1.35 -18.74 -12.02
CA GLN A 141 0.18 -18.75 -12.90
C GLN A 141 0.04 -20.07 -13.65
N LEU A 142 0.22 -21.16 -12.91
CA LEU A 142 0.21 -22.51 -13.44
C LEU A 142 -1.15 -22.91 -14.03
N ASP A 143 -2.21 -22.15 -13.72
CA ASP A 143 -3.58 -22.35 -14.22
C ASP A 143 -3.71 -22.25 -15.75
N PHE A 144 -2.75 -21.61 -16.43
CA PHE A 144 -2.75 -21.52 -17.89
C PHE A 144 -2.11 -22.72 -18.59
N PHE A 145 -1.54 -23.68 -17.84
CA PHE A 145 -1.11 -24.94 -18.41
C PHE A 145 -2.31 -25.87 -18.62
N LYS A 146 -2.42 -26.42 -19.83
CA LYS A 146 -3.37 -27.49 -20.12
C LYS A 146 -2.80 -28.80 -19.62
N ILE A 147 -3.43 -29.36 -18.60
CA ILE A 147 -3.07 -30.68 -18.06
C ILE A 147 -3.36 -31.72 -19.16
N PRO A 148 -2.35 -32.50 -19.59
CA PRO A 148 -2.53 -33.57 -20.56
C PRO A 148 -3.59 -34.56 -20.08
N GLN A 149 -4.55 -34.91 -20.94
CA GLN A 149 -5.55 -35.93 -20.60
C GLN A 149 -5.11 -37.32 -21.04
N LYS A 150 -4.06 -37.41 -21.87
CA LYS A 150 -3.47 -38.64 -22.39
C LYS A 150 -1.96 -38.60 -22.21
N GLU A 151 -1.33 -39.77 -22.02
CA GLU A 151 0.13 -39.89 -21.89
C GLU A 151 0.90 -39.36 -23.11
N SER A 152 0.28 -39.33 -24.29
CA SER A 152 0.87 -38.82 -25.53
C SER A 152 0.78 -37.30 -25.69
N GLU A 153 0.05 -36.60 -24.82
CA GLU A 153 -0.15 -35.16 -24.91
C GLU A 153 0.96 -34.41 -24.16
N VAL A 154 1.55 -33.42 -24.81
CA VAL A 154 2.56 -32.56 -24.20
C VAL A 154 1.88 -31.46 -23.39
N LEU A 155 2.46 -31.12 -22.24
CA LEU A 155 2.05 -29.96 -21.45
C LEU A 155 2.14 -28.70 -22.33
N THR A 156 1.01 -28.03 -22.56
CA THR A 156 0.95 -26.81 -23.38
C THR A 156 0.50 -25.62 -22.56
N TYR A 157 1.15 -24.47 -22.78
CA TYR A 157 0.78 -23.22 -22.13
C TYR A 157 -0.20 -22.43 -22.99
N ASN A 158 -1.35 -22.06 -22.43
CA ASN A 158 -2.37 -21.30 -23.14
C ASN A 158 -2.09 -19.79 -23.07
N GLU A 159 -1.10 -19.37 -23.85
CA GLU A 159 -0.66 -17.97 -23.95
C GLU A 159 -1.81 -17.03 -24.36
N ARG A 160 -2.64 -17.48 -25.31
CA ARG A 160 -3.75 -16.67 -25.80
C ARG A 160 -4.72 -16.33 -24.67
N ASP A 161 -5.23 -17.32 -23.96
CA ASP A 161 -6.21 -17.08 -22.89
C ASP A 161 -5.63 -16.21 -21.77
N ARG A 162 -4.34 -16.37 -21.47
CA ARG A 162 -3.63 -15.48 -20.55
C ARG A 162 -3.67 -14.03 -21.01
N LEU A 163 -3.29 -13.75 -22.26
CA LEU A 163 -3.25 -12.38 -22.80
C LEU A 163 -4.63 -11.73 -22.79
N PHE A 164 -5.67 -12.46 -23.18
CA PHE A 164 -7.05 -11.96 -23.15
C PHE A 164 -7.53 -11.70 -21.72
N LEU A 165 -7.27 -12.61 -20.79
CA LEU A 165 -7.61 -12.40 -19.37
C LEU A 165 -6.86 -11.19 -18.80
N TYR A 166 -5.62 -10.97 -19.21
CA TYR A 166 -4.77 -9.90 -18.69
C TYR A 166 -5.23 -8.54 -19.19
N ALA A 167 -5.50 -8.44 -20.48
CA ALA A 167 -6.03 -7.23 -21.08
C ALA A 167 -7.41 -6.85 -20.49
N ASP A 168 -8.23 -7.85 -20.10
CA ASP A 168 -9.59 -7.59 -19.63
C ASP A 168 -9.70 -7.41 -18.11
N TRP A 169 -9.06 -8.27 -17.32
CA TRP A 169 -9.28 -8.41 -15.86
C TRP A 169 -8.08 -8.12 -14.98
N ARG A 170 -6.84 -8.37 -15.43
CA ARG A 170 -5.67 -8.21 -14.56
C ARG A 170 -5.49 -6.75 -14.13
N HIS A 171 -5.62 -6.50 -12.83
CA HIS A 171 -5.52 -5.17 -12.24
C HIS A 171 -4.18 -4.49 -12.59
N PRO A 172 -3.00 -5.13 -12.38
CA PRO A 172 -1.72 -4.54 -12.75
C PRO A 172 -1.61 -4.03 -14.18
N VAL A 173 -2.03 -4.83 -15.17
CA VAL A 173 -2.04 -4.46 -16.59
C VAL A 173 -2.87 -3.19 -16.81
N ARG A 174 -4.05 -3.13 -16.20
CA ARG A 174 -4.97 -2.01 -16.39
C ARG A 174 -4.58 -0.77 -15.60
N LEU A 175 -3.88 -0.93 -14.48
CA LEU A 175 -3.64 0.14 -13.51
C LEU A 175 -2.23 0.69 -13.57
N PHE A 176 -1.20 -0.12 -13.86
CA PHE A 176 0.20 0.25 -13.68
C PHE A 176 0.96 0.36 -15.00
N TYR A 177 0.81 -0.63 -15.89
CA TYR A 177 1.58 -0.71 -17.13
C TYR A 177 0.74 -0.97 -18.41
N PRO A 178 -0.44 -0.31 -18.60
CA PRO A 178 -1.31 -0.60 -19.76
C PRO A 178 -0.66 -0.31 -21.11
N PHE A 179 0.23 0.68 -21.16
CA PHE A 179 0.91 1.06 -22.40
C PHE A 179 1.99 0.05 -22.77
N GLN A 180 2.79 -0.39 -21.80
CA GLN A 180 3.84 -1.37 -22.00
C GLN A 180 3.24 -2.71 -22.45
N PHE A 181 2.18 -3.17 -21.77
CA PHE A 181 1.48 -4.39 -22.19
C PHE A 181 0.89 -4.25 -23.61
N LEU A 182 0.32 -3.09 -23.94
CA LEU A 182 -0.18 -2.84 -25.28
C LEU A 182 0.96 -2.86 -26.32
N LYS A 183 2.09 -2.22 -26.03
CA LYS A 183 3.26 -2.19 -26.91
C LYS A 183 3.75 -3.59 -27.24
N ASP A 184 3.77 -4.48 -26.25
CA ASP A 184 4.29 -5.83 -26.38
C ASP A 184 3.27 -6.75 -27.09
N HIS A 185 1.97 -6.56 -26.87
CA HIS A 185 0.94 -7.53 -27.28
C HIS A 185 -0.16 -7.00 -28.23
N TYR A 186 -0.06 -5.78 -28.79
CA TYR A 186 -1.15 -5.20 -29.62
C TYR A 186 -1.54 -6.03 -30.85
N LYS A 187 -0.63 -6.88 -31.36
CA LYS A 187 -0.89 -7.77 -32.51
C LYS A 187 -1.64 -9.05 -32.13
N GLU A 188 -1.59 -9.43 -30.86
CA GLU A 188 -2.05 -10.73 -30.35
C GLU A 188 -3.45 -10.62 -29.70
N ILE A 189 -3.82 -9.43 -29.26
CA ILE A 189 -5.12 -9.12 -28.68
C ILE A 189 -6.06 -8.48 -29.71
N ASP A 190 -7.38 -8.57 -29.49
CA ASP A 190 -8.35 -7.98 -30.40
C ASP A 190 -8.43 -6.44 -30.28
N LYS A 191 -9.10 -5.81 -31.27
CA LYS A 191 -9.27 -4.35 -31.31
C LYS A 191 -9.95 -3.80 -30.06
N ARG A 192 -10.89 -4.54 -29.47
CA ARG A 192 -11.61 -4.10 -28.26
C ARG A 192 -10.64 -3.94 -27.09
N HIS A 193 -9.78 -4.93 -26.85
CA HIS A 193 -8.78 -4.87 -25.80
C HIS A 193 -7.72 -3.80 -26.08
N VAL A 194 -7.29 -3.63 -27.34
CA VAL A 194 -6.42 -2.53 -27.75
C VAL A 194 -7.01 -1.17 -27.36
N PHE A 195 -8.25 -0.87 -27.74
CA PHE A 195 -8.88 0.42 -27.39
C PHE A 195 -9.05 0.59 -25.88
N LYS A 196 -9.38 -0.48 -25.15
CA LYS A 196 -9.49 -0.46 -23.68
C LYS A 196 -8.15 -0.12 -23.01
N LEU A 197 -7.05 -0.73 -23.44
CA LEU A 197 -5.73 -0.45 -22.88
C LEU A 197 -5.17 0.90 -23.33
N LEU A 198 -5.45 1.30 -24.58
CA LEU A 198 -5.04 2.61 -25.09
C LEU A 198 -5.71 3.74 -24.32
N THR A 199 -7.02 3.66 -24.07
CA THR A 199 -7.73 4.66 -23.27
C THR A 199 -7.19 4.74 -21.84
N LYS A 200 -6.84 3.60 -21.23
CA LYS A 200 -6.17 3.56 -19.92
C LYS A 200 -4.75 4.13 -19.97
N SER A 201 -4.04 3.94 -21.06
CA SER A 201 -2.69 4.49 -21.24
C SER A 201 -2.70 6.01 -21.36
N LEU A 202 -3.68 6.54 -22.09
CA LEU A 202 -3.82 7.97 -22.35
C LEU A 202 -4.38 8.74 -21.16
N LEU A 203 -5.40 8.20 -20.48
CA LEU A 203 -6.14 8.88 -19.41
C LEU A 203 -5.91 8.20 -18.05
N ASN A 204 -5.15 8.86 -17.18
CA ASN A 204 -4.88 8.45 -15.82
C ASN A 204 -6.14 8.44 -14.95
N ILE A 205 -7.11 9.33 -15.17
CA ILE A 205 -8.40 9.29 -14.46
C ILE A 205 -9.11 7.93 -14.66
N ASN A 206 -9.01 7.33 -15.85
CA ASN A 206 -9.59 6.01 -16.13
C ASN A 206 -8.85 4.88 -15.38
N ARG A 207 -7.55 5.05 -15.14
CA ARG A 207 -6.77 4.13 -14.29
C ARG A 207 -7.18 4.27 -12.82
N ASN A 208 -7.21 5.50 -12.32
CA ASN A 208 -7.30 5.77 -10.89
C ASN A 208 -8.74 5.89 -10.35
N ARG A 209 -9.76 5.91 -11.21
CA ARG A 209 -11.18 6.09 -10.82
C ARG A 209 -11.66 5.17 -9.69
N MET A 210 -11.12 3.95 -9.61
CA MET A 210 -11.58 2.93 -8.66
C MET A 210 -11.26 3.30 -7.22
N PHE A 211 -10.19 4.05 -7.00
CA PHE A 211 -9.68 4.41 -5.68
C PHE A 211 -9.48 5.93 -5.56
N PHE A 212 -10.13 6.71 -6.44
CA PHE A 212 -9.92 8.16 -6.52
C PHE A 212 -10.19 8.86 -5.19
N TRP A 213 -11.28 8.47 -4.52
CA TRP A 213 -11.71 9.10 -3.27
C TRP A 213 -11.06 8.50 -2.02
N ASP A 214 -10.42 7.33 -2.12
CA ASP A 214 -9.86 6.61 -0.98
C ASP A 214 -8.96 7.50 -0.11
N PRO A 215 -7.99 8.25 -0.66
CA PRO A 215 -7.08 9.05 0.16
C PRO A 215 -7.82 10.17 0.89
N ALA A 216 -8.75 10.84 0.21
CA ALA A 216 -9.54 11.92 0.79
C ALA A 216 -10.46 11.42 1.91
N PHE A 217 -11.11 10.27 1.72
CA PHE A 217 -11.92 9.64 2.77
C PHE A 217 -11.07 9.18 3.94
N SER A 218 -9.92 8.55 3.68
CA SER A 218 -8.97 8.12 4.70
C SER A 218 -8.49 9.30 5.55
N TYR A 219 -8.10 10.41 4.90
CA TYR A 219 -7.71 11.64 5.59
C TYR A 219 -8.85 12.25 6.41
N TYR A 220 -10.04 12.43 5.79
CA TYR A 220 -11.18 13.00 6.49
C TYR A 220 -11.50 12.20 7.75
N GLU A 221 -11.52 10.88 7.61
CA GLU A 221 -11.87 10.03 8.72
C GLU A 221 -10.77 9.96 9.79
N ARG A 222 -9.48 10.05 9.44
CA ARG A 222 -8.39 10.14 10.41
C ARG A 222 -8.48 11.39 11.26
N HIS A 223 -8.78 12.54 10.64
CA HIS A 223 -8.66 13.85 11.28
C HIS A 223 -9.95 14.34 11.93
N TYR A 224 -11.12 13.86 11.50
CA TYR A 224 -12.40 14.43 11.93
C TYR A 224 -13.38 13.44 12.56
N ARG A 225 -13.12 12.12 12.55
CA ARG A 225 -14.07 11.13 13.08
C ARG A 225 -13.53 10.39 14.30
N GLU A 226 -14.27 10.48 15.40
CA GLU A 226 -14.03 9.71 16.62
C GLU A 226 -14.74 8.34 16.56
N GLY A 227 -14.07 7.28 17.05
CA GLY A 227 -14.68 5.96 17.27
C GLY A 227 -14.77 5.03 16.05
N ARG A 228 -13.62 4.62 15.49
CA ARG A 228 -13.54 3.64 14.39
C ARG A 228 -13.35 2.20 14.87
N SER A 229 -14.05 1.28 14.21
CA SER A 229 -13.72 -0.15 14.22
C SER A 229 -12.72 -0.40 13.11
N TYR A 230 -11.44 -0.48 13.45
CA TYR A 230 -10.39 -0.76 12.46
C TYR A 230 -10.41 -2.22 12.04
N HIS A 231 -10.18 -2.50 10.75
CA HIS A 231 -9.81 -3.85 10.31
C HIS A 231 -8.34 -4.17 10.63
N ASN A 232 -7.46 -3.15 10.70
CA ASN A 232 -6.05 -3.25 11.07
C ASN A 232 -5.62 -2.03 11.94
N TYR A 233 -4.82 -2.26 12.99
CA TYR A 233 -4.39 -1.23 13.95
C TYR A 233 -3.49 -0.15 13.32
N THR A 234 -3.85 1.13 13.52
CA THR A 234 -3.14 2.30 12.97
C THR A 234 -2.56 3.23 14.05
N GLY A 235 -2.55 2.80 15.32
CA GLY A 235 -1.94 3.54 16.41
C GLY A 235 -0.43 3.30 16.53
N SER A 236 0.21 3.94 17.50
CA SER A 236 1.61 3.68 17.85
C SER A 236 1.83 2.18 18.09
N VAL A 237 2.70 1.54 17.30
CA VAL A 237 2.91 0.09 17.42
C VAL A 237 3.59 -0.23 18.76
N PRO A 238 3.02 -1.08 19.62
CA PRO A 238 3.70 -1.50 20.83
C PRO A 238 4.98 -2.26 20.53
N TYR A 239 5.97 -2.18 21.43
CA TYR A 239 7.26 -2.85 21.26
C TYR A 239 7.13 -4.38 21.10
N GLU A 240 6.12 -4.97 21.73
CA GLU A 240 5.83 -6.40 21.71
C GLU A 240 5.02 -6.84 20.48
N GLY A 241 4.65 -5.88 19.62
CA GLY A 241 3.93 -6.06 18.36
C GLY A 241 2.40 -6.12 18.50
N ILE A 242 1.74 -6.12 17.35
CA ILE A 242 0.29 -6.28 17.19
C ILE A 242 -0.03 -7.62 16.50
N TRP A 243 -1.16 -8.24 16.87
CA TRP A 243 -1.67 -9.44 16.19
C TRP A 243 -2.51 -9.09 14.95
N ILE A 244 -2.79 -10.08 14.08
CA ILE A 244 -3.40 -9.96 12.73
C ILE A 244 -4.67 -9.08 12.65
N LYS A 245 -5.37 -8.82 13.75
CA LYS A 245 -6.59 -7.96 13.80
C LYS A 245 -6.41 -6.68 14.63
N GLY A 246 -5.18 -6.28 14.90
CA GLY A 246 -4.89 -5.09 15.69
C GLY A 246 -4.95 -5.27 17.22
N TRP A 247 -5.02 -6.51 17.70
CA TRP A 247 -5.02 -6.81 19.13
C TRP A 247 -3.62 -6.75 19.73
N THR A 248 -3.50 -6.15 20.90
CA THR A 248 -2.27 -6.14 21.68
C THR A 248 -2.16 -7.39 22.56
N LYS A 249 -0.94 -7.72 22.98
CA LYS A 249 -0.73 -8.71 24.05
C LYS A 249 -1.29 -8.17 25.38
N PRO A 250 -1.57 -9.02 26.38
CA PRO A 250 -2.01 -8.55 27.70
C PRO A 250 -1.02 -7.60 28.35
N THR A 251 0.26 -7.78 28.06
CA THR A 251 1.33 -6.89 28.50
C THR A 251 1.99 -6.28 27.27
N PHE A 252 1.99 -4.96 27.18
CA PHE A 252 2.57 -4.24 26.06
C PHE A 252 3.05 -2.85 26.46
N THR A 253 4.07 -2.36 25.76
CA THR A 253 4.72 -1.08 25.98
C THR A 253 4.49 -0.19 24.75
N ILE A 254 4.04 1.05 24.96
CA ILE A 254 3.68 1.98 23.88
C ILE A 254 4.05 3.42 24.25
N HIS A 255 4.40 4.23 23.25
CA HIS A 255 4.52 5.68 23.41
C HIS A 255 3.14 6.32 23.33
N CYS A 256 2.77 7.04 24.38
CA CYS A 256 1.52 7.79 24.49
C CYS A 256 1.81 9.29 24.37
N GLU A 257 1.03 9.97 23.53
CA GLU A 257 1.01 11.44 23.45
C GLU A 257 0.10 11.98 24.57
N LEU A 258 0.58 12.99 25.30
CA LEU A 258 -0.18 13.61 26.39
C LEU A 258 -0.73 14.95 25.96
N ASN A 259 -2.02 15.19 26.21
CA ASN A 259 -2.65 16.48 25.97
C ASN A 259 -2.62 17.31 27.27
N ASN A 260 -1.75 18.33 27.31
CA ASN A 260 -1.52 19.17 28.48
C ASN A 260 -1.17 18.38 29.76
N GLY A 261 -0.34 17.33 29.62
CA GLY A 261 0.04 16.45 30.73
C GLY A 261 -0.99 15.38 31.09
N ASN A 262 -2.10 15.29 30.37
CA ASN A 262 -3.12 14.26 30.60
C ASN A 262 -3.13 13.23 29.47
N LEU A 263 -3.25 11.96 29.85
CA LEU A 263 -3.64 10.89 28.94
C LEU A 263 -5.17 10.78 29.02
N ASP A 264 -5.87 11.41 28.08
CA ASP A 264 -7.33 11.32 27.93
C ASP A 264 -7.65 10.58 26.64
N GLU A 265 -7.95 9.28 26.77
CA GLU A 265 -8.10 8.36 25.64
C GLU A 265 -9.33 7.46 25.79
N LEU A 266 -9.75 6.84 24.69
CA LEU A 266 -10.77 5.78 24.70
C LEU A 266 -10.12 4.42 24.47
N ILE A 267 -10.37 3.47 25.38
CA ILE A 267 -9.91 2.09 25.25
C ILE A 267 -11.08 1.14 25.04
N TYR A 268 -10.89 0.12 24.20
CA TYR A 268 -11.91 -0.90 23.96
C TYR A 268 -11.70 -2.11 24.87
N ILE A 269 -12.69 -2.42 25.70
CA ILE A 269 -12.68 -3.56 26.61
C ILE A 269 -13.49 -4.71 26.01
N GLN A 270 -12.83 -5.83 25.66
CA GLN A 270 -13.49 -6.98 25.04
C GLN A 270 -14.31 -7.80 26.05
N LYS A 271 -13.79 -8.01 27.27
CA LYS A 271 -14.41 -8.85 28.30
C LYS A 271 -14.78 -8.00 29.53
N PRO A 272 -15.95 -8.21 30.15
CA PRO A 272 -16.29 -7.53 31.40
C PRO A 272 -15.30 -7.92 32.49
N ASP A 273 -15.15 -7.09 33.52
CA ASP A 273 -14.22 -7.26 34.64
C ASP A 273 -12.75 -7.41 34.21
N THR A 274 -12.35 -6.63 33.20
CA THR A 274 -10.94 -6.53 32.79
C THR A 274 -10.26 -5.48 33.65
N GLU A 275 -9.19 -5.88 34.34
CA GLU A 275 -8.31 -4.97 35.07
C GLU A 275 -7.24 -4.46 34.11
N VAL A 276 -7.06 -3.15 34.06
CA VAL A 276 -6.03 -2.47 33.28
C VAL A 276 -5.14 -1.72 34.25
N LYS A 277 -3.85 -2.05 34.24
CA LYS A 277 -2.80 -1.36 35.00
C LYS A 277 -1.82 -0.70 34.05
N ILE A 278 -1.36 0.49 34.41
CA ILE A 278 -0.37 1.24 33.65
C ILE A 278 0.81 1.55 34.56
N TYR A 279 2.01 1.31 34.04
CA TYR A 279 3.27 1.55 34.73
C TYR A 279 4.12 2.56 33.97
N GLU A 280 4.75 3.47 34.72
CA GLU A 280 5.82 4.36 34.28
C GLU A 280 7.09 3.95 35.03
N ASP A 281 8.16 3.55 34.34
CA ASP A 281 9.43 3.11 34.94
C ASP A 281 9.25 2.09 36.10
N SER A 282 8.34 1.12 35.91
CA SER A 282 7.95 0.09 36.90
C SER A 282 7.12 0.58 38.09
N LYS A 283 6.77 1.87 38.16
CA LYS A 283 5.84 2.42 39.14
C LYS A 283 4.41 2.41 38.59
N GLU A 284 3.47 1.86 39.34
CA GLU A 284 2.05 1.89 38.98
C GLU A 284 1.53 3.34 39.03
N VAL A 285 1.01 3.81 37.90
CA VAL A 285 0.44 5.16 37.75
C VAL A 285 -1.08 5.13 37.57
N PHE A 286 -1.63 3.99 37.15
CA PHE A 286 -3.07 3.80 37.01
C PHE A 286 -3.45 2.34 37.21
N SER A 287 -4.60 2.12 37.84
CA SER A 287 -5.23 0.81 37.97
C SER A 287 -6.74 0.99 38.01
N ASN A 288 -7.46 0.33 37.10
CA ASN A 288 -8.91 0.34 37.08
C ASN A 288 -9.48 -0.99 36.57
N VAL A 289 -10.69 -1.33 37.04
CA VAL A 289 -11.42 -2.53 36.63
C VAL A 289 -12.66 -2.13 35.84
N TYR A 290 -12.66 -2.45 34.55
CA TYR A 290 -13.74 -2.13 33.63
C TYR A 290 -14.80 -3.24 33.63
N LYS A 291 -15.97 -2.95 34.21
CA LYS A 291 -17.06 -3.92 34.39
C LYS A 291 -17.86 -4.24 33.12
N LYS A 292 -17.82 -3.38 32.12
CA LYS A 292 -18.61 -3.51 30.88
C LYS A 292 -17.70 -3.67 29.67
N THR A 293 -18.22 -4.36 28.66
CA THR A 293 -17.59 -4.44 27.34
C THR A 293 -17.83 -3.17 26.54
N GLY A 294 -16.97 -2.90 25.56
CA GLY A 294 -17.06 -1.73 24.68
C GLY A 294 -16.04 -0.64 24.98
N TRP A 295 -16.23 0.52 24.35
CA TRP A 295 -15.39 1.69 24.54
C TRP A 295 -15.58 2.28 25.93
N GLN A 296 -14.48 2.48 26.64
CA GLN A 296 -14.42 3.02 28.00
C GLN A 296 -13.38 4.14 28.06
N LYS A 297 -13.64 5.14 28.91
CA LYS A 297 -12.71 6.25 29.09
C LYS A 297 -11.49 5.81 29.90
N LEU A 298 -10.30 6.20 29.44
CA LEU A 298 -9.04 6.11 30.15
C LEU A 298 -8.56 7.54 30.42
N PHE A 299 -8.39 7.88 31.69
CA PHE A 299 -7.90 9.19 32.10
C PHE A 299 -6.79 9.01 33.12
N VAL A 300 -5.59 9.53 32.83
CA VAL A 300 -4.43 9.53 33.74
C VAL A 300 -3.75 10.89 33.68
N GLU A 301 -3.53 11.51 34.84
CA GLU A 301 -2.88 12.80 34.97
C GLU A 301 -1.37 12.63 35.25
N PHE A 302 -0.54 13.31 34.47
CA PHE A 302 0.91 13.37 34.61
C PHE A 302 1.37 14.82 34.82
N LYS A 303 2.69 15.00 35.01
CA LYS A 303 3.26 16.34 35.12
C LYS A 303 3.16 17.08 33.78
N PRO A 304 2.78 18.39 33.77
CA PRO A 304 2.45 19.14 32.55
C PRO A 304 3.64 19.45 31.62
N THR A 305 4.87 19.06 31.97
CA THR A 305 6.06 19.26 31.13
C THR A 305 6.23 18.20 30.04
N ASP A 306 5.51 17.09 30.13
CA ASP A 306 5.78 15.91 29.32
C ASP A 306 4.75 15.82 28.20
N SER A 307 5.19 15.85 26.94
CA SER A 307 4.33 15.71 25.75
C SER A 307 4.22 14.27 25.24
N LEU A 308 5.19 13.42 25.61
CA LEU A 308 5.28 12.03 25.19
C LEU A 308 5.78 11.18 26.36
N LYS A 309 5.12 10.04 26.63
CA LYS A 309 5.56 9.09 27.65
C LYS A 309 5.55 7.66 27.16
N LEU A 310 6.56 6.91 27.57
CA LEU A 310 6.62 5.46 27.38
C LEU A 310 5.89 4.78 28.54
N LEU A 311 4.81 4.09 28.26
CA LEU A 311 3.96 3.46 29.27
C LEU A 311 3.83 1.96 29.03
N LEU A 312 3.90 1.18 30.11
CA LEU A 312 3.66 -0.25 30.11
C LEU A 312 2.23 -0.53 30.56
N PHE A 313 1.44 -1.13 29.68
CA PHE A 313 0.09 -1.59 29.95
C PHE A 313 0.11 -3.07 30.34
N ASN A 314 -0.68 -3.43 31.35
CA ASN A 314 -0.88 -4.79 31.80
C ASN A 314 -2.36 -5.07 32.03
N THR A 315 -2.89 -6.10 31.37
CA THR A 315 -4.26 -6.57 31.54
C THR A 315 -4.30 -7.98 32.08
N ASN A 316 -5.23 -8.24 32.99
CA ASN A 316 -5.42 -9.56 33.58
C ASN A 316 -6.09 -10.58 32.63
N LYS A 317 -6.74 -10.09 31.56
CA LYS A 317 -7.46 -10.92 30.57
C LYS A 317 -6.77 -10.86 29.22
N THR A 318 -6.71 -12.01 28.56
CA THR A 318 -6.23 -12.14 27.19
C THR A 318 -7.30 -11.69 26.20
N VAL A 319 -6.84 -10.97 25.18
CA VAL A 319 -7.66 -10.51 24.06
C VAL A 319 -7.43 -11.49 22.91
N SER A 320 -8.50 -12.15 22.46
CA SER A 320 -8.43 -13.25 21.49
C SER A 320 -9.48 -13.06 20.40
N SER A 321 -9.09 -13.38 19.16
CA SER A 321 -9.99 -13.39 18.00
C SER A 321 -10.66 -14.75 17.75
N ARG A 322 -10.45 -15.74 18.63
CA ARG A 322 -11.00 -17.11 18.52
C ARG A 322 -12.30 -17.33 19.30
N GLU A 323 -12.84 -16.29 19.91
CA GLU A 323 -14.19 -16.28 20.48
C GLU A 323 -15.10 -15.39 19.64
#